data_AF-A0A1V5V1P5-F1
#
_entry.id   AF-A0A1V5V1P5-F1
#
_cell.length_a   1.000
_cell.length_b   1.000
_cell.length_c   1.000
_cell.angle_alpha   90.00
_cell.angle_beta   90.00
_cell.angle_gamma   90.00
#
_symmetry.space_group_name_H-M   'P 1'
#
loop_
_entity.id
_entity.type
_entity.pdbx_description
1 polymer ?
#
loop_
_entity_poly.entity_id
_entity_poly.type
_entity_poly.pdbx_seq_one_letter_code
_entity_poly.pdbx_strand_id
1 'polypeptide(L)'
;MSIPRFEKILMKVLIGLVAGLGILFAAGIASIIYTSYRNPLDPIYQTDMTGFEFRVQSGRNADSRAARQRELQKLAEKFKLETLRCFLFRGHANRPTYCILMVGSIPPDADLSEYEPRTIQLKNPWVRSALKLSGAEVPEDDVCRDLEHYLLDRRVFVWRDRIVFSTVAANPTFLFKEADKRAFLEKYISPRKK
;
A
#
# COMPACT_ATOMS: atom_id res chain seq x y z
N MET A 1 -32.41 -37.11 -50.68
CA MET A 1 -30.98 -36.96 -50.34
C MET A 1 -30.89 -36.19 -49.04
N SER A 2 -30.31 -36.80 -48.00
CA SER A 2 -30.31 -36.31 -46.62
C SER A 2 -28.97 -35.63 -46.26
N ILE A 3 -28.96 -34.30 -46.16
CA ILE A 3 -27.85 -33.50 -45.59
C ILE A 3 -28.10 -32.98 -44.13
N PRO A 4 -29.06 -33.46 -43.30
CA PRO A 4 -29.27 -32.87 -41.96
C PRO A 4 -28.24 -33.31 -40.91
N ARG A 5 -27.40 -34.32 -41.19
CA ARG A 5 -26.36 -34.80 -40.26
C ARG A 5 -25.08 -33.97 -40.32
N PHE A 6 -24.68 -33.51 -41.49
CA PHE A 6 -23.46 -32.71 -41.67
C PHE A 6 -23.62 -31.31 -41.05
N GLU A 7 -24.74 -30.64 -41.29
CA GLU A 7 -25.05 -29.34 -40.69
C GLU A 7 -25.07 -29.39 -39.16
N LYS A 8 -25.65 -30.45 -38.57
CA LYS A 8 -25.67 -30.65 -37.11
C LYS A 8 -24.27 -30.89 -36.53
N ILE A 9 -23.39 -31.60 -37.25
CA ILE A 9 -22.01 -31.82 -36.82
C ILE A 9 -21.22 -30.52 -36.92
N LEU A 10 -21.34 -29.80 -38.04
CA LEU A 10 -20.67 -28.52 -38.27
C LEU A 10 -21.07 -27.49 -37.21
N MET A 11 -22.36 -27.40 -36.86
CA MET A 11 -22.85 -26.48 -35.83
C MET A 11 -22.30 -26.81 -34.44
N LYS A 12 -22.18 -28.10 -34.08
CA LYS A 12 -21.55 -28.53 -32.82
C LYS A 12 -20.06 -28.18 -32.77
N VAL A 13 -19.35 -28.34 -33.87
CA VAL A 13 -17.93 -27.98 -33.98
C VAL A 13 -17.75 -26.46 -33.84
N LEU A 14 -18.57 -25.66 -34.51
CA LEU A 14 -18.55 -24.19 -34.40
C LEU A 14 -18.85 -23.71 -32.97
N ILE A 15 -19.89 -24.27 -32.33
CA ILE A 15 -20.22 -23.92 -30.93
C ILE A 15 -19.07 -24.31 -29.99
N GLY A 16 -18.50 -25.51 -30.16
CA GLY A 16 -17.35 -25.95 -29.37
C GLY A 16 -16.12 -25.06 -29.55
N LEU A 17 -15.89 -24.58 -30.77
CA LEU A 17 -14.77 -23.71 -31.10
C LEU A 17 -14.96 -22.30 -30.51
N VAL A 18 -16.17 -21.73 -30.61
CA VAL A 18 -16.50 -20.43 -29.99
C VAL A 18 -16.44 -20.51 -28.47
N ALA A 19 -16.97 -21.58 -27.86
CA ALA A 19 -16.90 -21.79 -26.42
C ALA A 19 -15.45 -21.97 -25.94
N GLY A 20 -14.64 -22.75 -26.67
CA GLY A 20 -13.22 -22.96 -26.36
C GLY A 20 -12.40 -21.67 -26.46
N LEU A 21 -12.62 -20.86 -27.51
CA LEU A 21 -11.98 -19.55 -27.67
C LEU A 21 -12.41 -18.57 -26.57
N GLY A 22 -13.68 -18.55 -26.19
CA GLY A 22 -14.20 -17.72 -25.10
C GLY A 22 -13.56 -18.05 -23.75
N ILE A 23 -13.40 -19.35 -23.43
CA ILE A 23 -12.74 -19.81 -22.20
C ILE A 23 -11.26 -19.41 -22.20
N LEU A 24 -10.53 -19.61 -23.30
CA LEU A 24 -9.13 -19.22 -23.41
C LEU A 24 -8.93 -17.70 -23.28
N PHE A 25 -9.81 -16.90 -23.90
CA PHE A 25 -9.77 -15.45 -23.79
C PHE A 25 -10.03 -14.98 -22.36
N ALA A 26 -11.05 -15.54 -21.69
CA ALA A 26 -11.33 -15.24 -20.29
C ALA A 26 -10.18 -15.67 -19.37
N ALA A 27 -9.58 -16.83 -19.59
CA ALA A 27 -8.41 -17.30 -18.84
C ALA A 27 -7.19 -16.39 -19.06
N GLY A 28 -6.98 -15.90 -20.29
CA GLY A 28 -5.94 -14.92 -20.61
C GLY A 28 -6.14 -13.60 -19.87
N ILE A 29 -7.35 -13.03 -19.92
CA ILE A 29 -7.69 -11.80 -19.18
C ILE A 29 -7.54 -12.03 -17.67
N ALA A 30 -8.06 -13.13 -17.15
CA ALA A 30 -7.94 -13.47 -15.73
C ALA A 30 -6.49 -13.62 -15.30
N SER A 31 -5.61 -14.20 -16.13
CA SER A 31 -4.17 -14.32 -15.86
C SER A 31 -3.47 -12.96 -15.87
N ILE A 32 -3.78 -12.08 -16.83
CA ILE A 32 -3.22 -10.71 -16.89
C ILE A 32 -3.68 -9.89 -15.68
N ILE A 33 -4.96 -9.98 -15.32
CA ILE A 33 -5.51 -9.37 -14.10
C ILE A 33 -4.78 -9.94 -12.89
N TYR A 34 -4.75 -11.27 -12.72
CA TYR A 34 -4.13 -11.94 -11.59
C TYR A 34 -2.65 -11.55 -11.42
N THR A 35 -1.86 -11.55 -12.49
CA THR A 35 -0.45 -11.13 -12.47
C THR A 35 -0.28 -9.63 -12.26
N SER A 36 -1.18 -8.80 -12.79
CA SER A 36 -1.13 -7.34 -12.60
C SER A 36 -1.50 -6.91 -11.18
N TYR A 37 -2.37 -7.68 -10.50
CA TYR A 37 -2.82 -7.44 -9.12
C TYR A 37 -2.06 -8.28 -8.07
N ARG A 38 -1.18 -9.20 -8.47
CA ARG A 38 -0.25 -9.86 -7.56
C ARG A 38 0.80 -8.85 -7.14
N ASN A 39 0.42 -8.04 -6.16
CA ASN A 39 1.28 -7.02 -5.59
C ASN A 39 2.43 -7.72 -4.85
N PRO A 40 3.70 -7.46 -5.20
CA PRO A 40 4.81 -7.98 -4.42
C PRO A 40 4.64 -7.49 -2.97
N LEU A 41 4.57 -8.45 -2.05
CA LEU A 41 4.50 -8.18 -0.62
C LEU A 41 5.88 -7.88 -0.04
N ASP A 42 6.92 -7.97 -0.86
CA ASP A 42 8.26 -7.54 -0.54
C ASP A 42 8.45 -6.07 -0.93
N PRO A 43 9.06 -5.26 -0.05
CA PRO A 43 9.36 -3.88 -0.38
C PRO A 43 10.45 -3.83 -1.45
N ILE A 44 10.31 -2.90 -2.40
CA ILE A 44 11.35 -2.61 -3.38
C ILE A 44 12.48 -1.74 -2.79
N TYR A 45 12.24 -1.15 -1.61
CA TYR A 45 13.17 -0.36 -0.83
C TYR A 45 12.80 -0.37 0.65
N GLN A 46 13.80 -0.46 1.52
CA GLN A 46 13.64 -0.36 2.96
C GLN A 46 14.80 0.47 3.53
N THR A 47 14.51 1.32 4.51
CA THR A 47 15.54 2.07 5.25
C THR A 47 15.02 2.46 6.63
N ASP A 48 15.90 2.63 7.60
CA ASP A 48 15.57 3.17 8.92
C ASP A 48 15.91 4.67 8.95
N MET A 49 15.00 5.50 9.44
CA MET A 49 15.17 6.96 9.50
C MET A 49 15.06 7.46 10.94
N THR A 50 16.15 8.02 11.44
CA THR A 50 16.24 8.56 12.81
C THR A 50 16.25 10.07 12.80
N GLY A 51 15.56 10.70 13.75
CA GLY A 51 15.47 12.16 13.86
C GLY A 51 14.87 12.76 12.60
N PHE A 52 13.63 12.38 12.29
CA PHE A 52 12.97 12.69 11.02
C PHE A 52 12.02 13.90 11.11
N GLU A 53 11.66 14.39 9.93
CA GLU A 53 10.55 15.31 9.72
C GLU A 53 9.72 14.85 8.52
N PHE A 54 8.39 14.87 8.65
CA PHE A 54 7.51 14.68 7.50
C PHE A 54 7.62 15.87 6.56
N ARG A 55 7.58 15.65 5.24
CA ARG A 55 7.66 16.73 4.23
C ARG A 55 6.29 17.06 3.65
N VAL A 56 6.06 18.35 3.43
CA VAL A 56 4.89 18.85 2.68
C VAL A 56 5.12 18.56 1.21
N GLN A 57 4.16 17.91 0.57
CA GLN A 57 4.19 17.75 -0.89
C GLN A 57 3.76 19.04 -1.58
N SER A 58 4.58 19.52 -2.49
CA SER A 58 4.20 20.60 -3.41
C SER A 58 2.99 20.18 -4.27
N GLY A 59 2.08 21.13 -4.53
CA GLY A 59 0.93 20.90 -5.41
C GLY A 59 -0.29 21.74 -5.03
N ARG A 60 -1.41 21.49 -5.72
CA ARG A 60 -2.72 22.09 -5.41
C ARG A 60 -3.14 21.66 -3.99
N ASN A 61 -3.77 22.58 -3.23
CA ASN A 61 -4.14 22.41 -1.81
C ASN A 61 -2.95 22.33 -0.83
N ALA A 62 -1.93 23.16 -1.04
CA ALA A 62 -0.73 23.23 -0.20
C ALA A 62 -1.06 23.43 1.29
N ASP A 63 -2.03 24.29 1.62
CA ASP A 63 -2.41 24.58 3.02
C ASP A 63 -3.00 23.37 3.74
N SER A 64 -3.89 22.63 3.06
CA SER A 64 -4.46 21.39 3.60
C SER A 64 -3.38 20.33 3.79
N ARG A 65 -2.43 20.21 2.86
CA ARG A 65 -1.31 19.26 2.96
C ARG A 65 -0.33 19.64 4.08
N ALA A 66 -0.08 20.93 4.27
CA ALA A 66 0.76 21.45 5.34
C ALA A 66 0.10 21.26 6.72
N ALA A 67 -1.22 21.43 6.84
CA ALA A 67 -1.96 21.10 8.06
C ALA A 67 -1.83 19.61 8.39
N ARG A 68 -2.06 18.72 7.41
CA ARG A 68 -1.93 17.27 7.59
C ARG A 68 -0.52 16.83 7.97
N GLN A 69 0.50 17.41 7.34
CA GLN A 69 1.89 17.11 7.68
C GLN A 69 2.24 17.57 9.09
N ARG A 70 1.71 18.71 9.55
CA ARG A 70 1.84 19.14 10.95
C ARG A 70 1.18 18.16 11.92
N GLU A 71 -0.01 17.65 11.61
CA GLU A 71 -0.67 16.65 12.46
C GLU A 71 0.12 15.34 12.54
N LEU A 72 0.65 14.85 11.42
CA LEU A 72 1.54 13.67 11.42
C LEU A 72 2.80 13.91 12.25
N GLN A 73 3.39 15.10 12.15
CA GLN A 73 4.57 15.47 12.92
C GLN A 73 4.25 15.53 14.42
N LYS A 74 3.13 16.17 14.82
CA LYS A 74 2.66 16.20 16.20
C LYS A 74 2.42 14.81 16.74
N LEU A 75 1.83 13.91 15.94
CA LEU A 75 1.56 12.54 16.34
C LEU A 75 2.85 11.77 16.61
N ALA A 76 3.83 11.90 15.72
CA ALA A 76 5.15 11.31 15.93
C ALA A 76 5.86 11.85 17.18
N GLU A 77 5.76 13.16 17.43
CA GLU A 77 6.32 13.79 18.63
C GLU A 77 5.60 13.36 19.91
N LYS A 78 4.27 13.27 19.89
CA LYS A 78 3.44 12.80 21.01
C LYS A 78 3.81 11.37 21.41
N PHE A 79 4.01 10.49 20.44
CA PHE A 79 4.47 9.12 20.70
C PHE A 79 5.97 8.98 20.84
N LYS A 80 6.73 10.09 20.91
CA LYS A 80 8.19 10.09 21.09
C LYS A 80 8.90 9.17 20.07
N LEU A 81 8.43 9.16 18.83
CA LEU A 81 8.99 8.31 17.79
C LEU A 81 10.35 8.85 17.34
N GLU A 82 11.43 8.20 17.74
CA GLU A 82 12.79 8.61 17.35
C GLU A 82 13.21 8.05 15.99
N THR A 83 12.81 6.81 15.71
CA THR A 83 13.15 6.07 14.50
C THR A 83 11.89 5.53 13.83
N LEU A 84 11.82 5.70 12.51
CA LEU A 84 10.82 5.05 11.66
C LEU A 84 11.51 4.10 10.70
N ARG A 85 11.02 2.86 10.63
CA ARG A 85 11.36 1.93 9.56
C ARG A 85 10.47 2.22 8.35
N CYS A 86 11.08 2.65 7.26
CA CYS A 86 10.41 3.09 6.05
C CYS A 86 10.47 2.00 4.98
N PHE A 87 9.37 1.80 4.28
CA PHE A 87 9.20 0.81 3.22
C PHE A 87 8.55 1.43 1.99
N LEU A 88 9.05 1.06 0.81
CA LEU A 88 8.39 1.33 -0.47
C LEU A 88 7.93 0.01 -1.08
N PHE A 89 6.62 -0.18 -1.20
CA PHE A 89 6.03 -1.30 -1.94
C PHE A 89 5.60 -0.84 -3.32
N ARG A 90 5.77 -1.70 -4.34
CA ARG A 90 5.22 -1.45 -5.67
C ARG A 90 3.72 -1.76 -5.64
N GLY A 91 2.91 -0.78 -6.00
CA GLY A 91 1.45 -0.83 -5.94
C GLY A 91 0.78 -1.51 -7.13
N HIS A 92 1.34 -1.40 -8.34
CA HIS A 92 0.80 -2.02 -9.55
C HIS A 92 1.94 -2.44 -10.48
N ALA A 93 1.79 -3.57 -11.18
CA ALA A 93 2.82 -4.06 -12.10
C ALA A 93 3.05 -3.11 -13.29
N ASN A 94 1.97 -2.56 -13.85
CA ASN A 94 2.00 -1.76 -15.09
C ASN A 94 1.91 -0.24 -14.88
N ARG A 95 1.81 0.22 -13.62
CA ARG A 95 1.72 1.64 -13.29
C ARG A 95 2.69 1.95 -12.15
N PRO A 96 3.58 2.95 -12.28
CA PRO A 96 4.50 3.36 -11.23
C PRO A 96 3.77 4.05 -10.07
N THR A 97 3.02 3.25 -9.30
CA THR A 97 2.39 3.63 -8.04
C THR A 97 3.07 2.90 -6.90
N TYR A 98 3.26 3.58 -5.78
CA TYR A 98 3.97 3.07 -4.62
C TYR A 98 3.15 3.26 -3.36
N CYS A 99 3.15 2.25 -2.50
CA CYS A 99 2.68 2.37 -1.13
C CYS A 99 3.90 2.63 -0.24
N ILE A 100 3.88 3.76 0.45
CA ILE A 100 4.93 4.19 1.37
C ILE A 100 4.41 3.91 2.77
N LEU A 101 5.07 3.01 3.48
CA LEU A 101 4.74 2.64 4.85
C LEU A 101 5.90 3.01 5.77
N MET A 102 5.59 3.63 6.90
CA MET A 102 6.57 4.00 7.92
C MET A 102 6.10 3.46 9.25
N VAL A 103 6.89 2.60 9.88
CA VAL A 103 6.55 1.90 11.11
C VAL A 103 7.41 2.43 12.25
N GLY A 104 6.75 2.90 13.31
CA GLY A 104 7.38 3.32 14.56
C GLY A 104 6.97 2.44 15.72
N SER A 105 7.81 2.37 16.75
CA SER A 105 7.46 1.75 18.03
C SER A 105 6.89 2.81 18.97
N ILE A 106 5.74 2.52 19.56
CA ILE A 106 5.05 3.36 20.50
C ILE A 106 5.50 2.98 21.92
N PRO A 107 5.80 3.95 22.80
CA PRO A 107 6.03 3.70 24.22
C PRO A 107 4.81 3.04 24.90
N PRO A 108 5.01 2.17 25.89
CA PRO A 108 3.90 1.48 26.58
C PRO A 108 2.97 2.43 27.35
N ASP A 109 3.44 3.64 27.70
CA ASP A 109 2.71 4.70 28.39
C ASP A 109 2.00 5.67 27.44
N ALA A 110 2.03 5.42 26.13
CA ALA A 110 1.42 6.30 25.15
C ALA A 110 -0.10 6.40 25.31
N ASP A 111 -0.58 7.62 25.54
CA ASP A 111 -2.01 7.89 25.64
C ASP A 111 -2.65 8.09 24.25
N LEU A 112 -3.68 7.28 24.01
CA LEU A 112 -4.49 7.28 22.79
C LEU A 112 -5.90 7.86 23.04
N SER A 113 -6.22 8.29 24.26
CA SER A 113 -7.56 8.72 24.68
C SER A 113 -8.11 9.92 23.91
N GLU A 114 -7.23 10.82 23.46
CA GLU A 114 -7.59 12.01 22.67
C GLU A 114 -8.02 11.69 21.23
N TYR A 115 -7.73 10.47 20.74
CA TYR A 115 -8.19 10.02 19.44
C TYR A 115 -9.46 9.18 19.66
N GLU A 116 -10.41 9.25 18.74
CA GLU A 116 -11.54 8.31 18.69
C GLU A 116 -11.17 7.16 17.73
N PRO A 117 -10.33 6.17 18.13
CA PRO A 117 -9.87 5.16 17.21
C PRO A 117 -11.02 4.29 16.76
N ARG A 118 -11.16 4.12 15.45
CA ARG A 118 -12.02 3.06 14.92
C ARG A 118 -11.25 1.75 14.94
N THR A 119 -11.80 0.73 15.59
CA THR A 119 -11.26 -0.63 15.48
C THR A 119 -11.60 -1.19 14.10
N ILE A 120 -10.58 -1.59 13.35
CA ILE A 120 -10.72 -2.16 12.01
C ILE A 120 -9.93 -3.48 11.90
N GLN A 121 -10.40 -4.39 11.05
CA GLN A 121 -9.64 -5.58 10.70
C GLN A 121 -8.41 -5.18 9.87
N LEU A 122 -7.24 -5.71 10.23
CA LEU A 122 -5.99 -5.42 9.55
C LEU A 122 -5.84 -6.23 8.26
N LYS A 123 -6.72 -5.96 7.27
CA LYS A 123 -6.73 -6.69 5.99
C LYS A 123 -5.68 -6.24 4.99
N ASN A 124 -5.08 -5.07 5.17
CA ASN A 124 -4.14 -4.52 4.20
C ASN A 124 -2.84 -5.34 4.20
N PRO A 125 -2.50 -6.05 3.10
CA PRO A 125 -1.36 -6.96 3.09
C PRO A 125 -0.01 -6.23 3.12
N TRP A 126 0.08 -5.00 2.60
CA TRP A 126 1.30 -4.19 2.73
C TRP A 126 1.55 -3.77 4.18
N VAL A 127 0.50 -3.36 4.90
CA VAL A 127 0.63 -2.99 6.32
C VAL A 127 1.05 -4.20 7.16
N ARG A 128 0.44 -5.37 6.91
CA ARG A 128 0.85 -6.62 7.56
C ARG A 128 2.32 -6.96 7.24
N SER A 129 2.73 -6.84 5.98
CA SER A 129 4.12 -7.09 5.58
C SER A 129 5.10 -6.13 6.26
N ALA A 130 4.81 -4.82 6.27
CA ALA A 130 5.64 -3.83 6.93
C ALA A 130 5.78 -4.07 8.45
N LEU A 131 4.69 -4.46 9.12
CA LEU A 131 4.73 -4.85 10.53
C LEU A 131 5.59 -6.10 10.75
N LYS A 132 5.42 -7.15 9.93
CA LYS A 132 6.26 -8.36 9.98
C LYS A 132 7.74 -8.06 9.78
N LEU A 133 8.08 -7.25 8.78
CA LEU A 133 9.44 -6.79 8.50
C LEU A 133 10.00 -5.84 9.56
N SER A 134 9.15 -5.32 10.45
CA SER A 134 9.52 -4.56 11.64
C SER A 134 9.69 -5.43 12.89
N GLY A 135 9.59 -6.76 12.74
CA GLY A 135 9.76 -7.76 13.80
C GLY A 135 8.46 -8.13 14.53
N ALA A 136 7.28 -7.77 13.99
CA ALA A 136 6.01 -8.13 14.61
C ALA A 136 5.44 -9.46 14.08
N GLU A 137 4.87 -10.26 14.97
CA GLU A 137 4.05 -11.42 14.58
C GLU A 137 2.59 -10.98 14.47
N VAL A 138 2.12 -10.82 13.23
CA VAL A 138 0.78 -10.29 12.92
C VAL A 138 -0.15 -11.41 12.43
N PRO A 139 -1.13 -11.84 13.26
CA PRO A 139 -2.18 -12.78 12.85
C PRO A 139 -3.00 -12.25 11.67
N GLU A 140 -3.66 -13.15 10.95
CA GLU A 140 -4.46 -12.80 9.76
C GLU A 140 -5.69 -11.95 10.09
N ASP A 141 -6.34 -12.26 11.21
CA ASP A 141 -7.60 -11.67 11.63
C ASP A 141 -7.44 -10.62 12.74
N ASP A 142 -6.20 -10.15 12.98
CA ASP A 142 -5.95 -9.18 14.02
C ASP A 142 -6.57 -7.80 13.68
N VAL A 143 -6.81 -7.01 14.71
CA VAL A 143 -7.43 -5.70 14.61
C VAL A 143 -6.41 -4.61 14.90
N CYS A 144 -6.58 -3.46 14.26
CA CYS A 144 -5.83 -2.26 14.58
C CYS A 144 -6.77 -1.09 14.86
N ARG A 145 -6.23 -0.09 15.55
CA ARG A 145 -6.87 1.19 15.82
C ARG A 145 -6.51 2.14 14.67
N ASP A 146 -7.50 2.56 13.90
CA ASP A 146 -7.32 3.61 12.88
C ASP A 146 -7.48 4.98 13.55
N LEU A 147 -6.40 5.77 13.61
CA LEU A 147 -6.36 7.04 14.34
C LEU A 147 -6.95 8.21 13.56
N GLU A 148 -7.32 8.05 12.28
CA GLU A 148 -7.99 9.14 11.56
C GLU A 148 -8.88 8.69 10.39
N HIS A 149 -10.08 9.25 10.37
CA HIS A 149 -11.02 9.34 9.26
C HIS A 149 -10.76 10.70 8.54
N TYR A 150 -10.93 10.82 7.21
CA TYR A 150 -10.80 12.05 6.38
C TYR A 150 -9.48 12.37 5.64
N LEU A 151 -8.48 11.50 5.67
CA LEU A 151 -7.27 11.65 4.84
C LEU A 151 -7.33 10.75 3.61
N LEU A 152 -7.81 11.28 2.48
CA LEU A 152 -7.95 10.55 1.20
C LEU A 152 -6.70 9.75 0.76
N ASP A 153 -5.50 10.16 1.19
CA ASP A 153 -4.23 9.57 0.73
C ASP A 153 -3.27 9.12 1.85
N ARG A 154 -3.66 9.29 3.13
CA ARG A 154 -2.81 8.92 4.28
C ARG A 154 -3.64 8.24 5.36
N ARG A 155 -3.19 7.10 5.89
CA ARG A 155 -3.85 6.42 7.01
C ARG A 155 -2.84 6.18 8.11
N VAL A 156 -3.29 6.28 9.36
CA VAL A 156 -2.45 6.03 10.51
C VAL A 156 -3.07 4.92 11.33
N PHE A 157 -2.36 3.80 11.40
CA PHE A 157 -2.80 2.62 12.13
C PHE A 157 -1.97 2.45 13.39
N VAL A 158 -2.61 2.16 14.50
CA VAL A 158 -1.95 1.68 15.71
C VAL A 158 -2.29 0.21 15.89
N TRP A 159 -1.28 -0.64 15.89
CA TRP A 159 -1.37 -2.05 16.18
C TRP A 159 -0.47 -2.36 17.37
N ARG A 160 -1.07 -2.70 18.51
CA ARG A 160 -0.36 -2.95 19.78
C ARG A 160 0.61 -1.81 20.13
N ASP A 161 1.90 -2.10 20.18
CA ASP A 161 3.03 -1.21 20.46
C ASP A 161 3.61 -0.55 19.20
N ARG A 162 2.91 -0.61 18.05
CA ARG A 162 3.41 -0.09 16.77
C ARG A 162 2.43 0.91 16.17
N ILE A 163 2.98 1.95 15.55
CA ILE A 163 2.24 2.89 14.73
C ILE A 163 2.72 2.79 13.29
N VAL A 164 1.78 2.79 12.34
CA VAL A 164 2.04 2.71 10.90
C VAL A 164 1.45 3.93 10.22
N PHE A 165 2.31 4.74 9.63
CA PHE A 165 1.92 5.80 8.71
C PHE A 165 1.93 5.24 7.29
N SER A 166 0.79 5.32 6.62
CA SER A 166 0.59 4.77 5.28
C SER A 166 0.22 5.86 4.31
N THR A 167 0.88 5.93 3.16
CA THR A 167 0.46 6.79 2.05
C THR A 167 0.66 6.11 0.70
N VAL A 168 -0.16 6.47 -0.30
CA VAL A 168 -0.02 5.98 -1.67
C VAL A 168 0.36 7.13 -2.58
N ALA A 169 1.27 6.88 -3.51
CA ALA A 169 1.78 7.89 -4.42
C ALA A 169 2.05 7.36 -5.82
N ALA A 170 1.64 8.12 -6.82
CA ALA A 170 2.08 7.90 -8.20
C ALA A 170 3.46 8.56 -8.43
N ASN A 171 4.26 7.95 -9.29
CA ASN A 171 5.47 8.51 -9.86
C ASN A 171 5.36 8.44 -11.39
N PRO A 172 5.95 9.35 -12.18
CA PRO A 172 5.89 9.24 -13.64
C PRO A 172 6.63 8.02 -14.19
N THR A 173 7.66 7.54 -13.47
CA THR A 173 8.56 6.47 -13.91
C THR A 173 8.73 5.39 -12.84
N PHE A 174 9.17 4.20 -13.27
CA PHE A 174 9.54 3.15 -12.32
C PHE A 174 10.84 3.50 -11.59
N LEU A 175 10.89 3.21 -10.29
CA LEU A 175 12.07 3.42 -9.45
C LEU A 175 12.99 2.20 -9.56
N PHE A 176 14.02 2.30 -10.40
CA PHE A 176 14.95 1.19 -10.64
C PHE A 176 16.17 1.27 -9.74
N LYS A 177 16.79 2.45 -9.62
CA LYS A 177 18.03 2.64 -8.84
C LYS A 177 17.70 2.88 -7.37
N GLU A 178 18.59 2.46 -6.49
CA GLU A 178 18.44 2.69 -5.05
C GLU A 178 18.39 4.18 -4.70
N ALA A 179 19.24 5.00 -5.35
CA ALA A 179 19.21 6.45 -5.20
C ALA A 179 17.86 7.06 -5.57
N ASP A 180 17.20 6.57 -6.64
CA ASP A 180 15.87 7.05 -7.04
C ASP A 180 14.81 6.68 -6.00
N LYS A 181 14.90 5.47 -5.44
CA LYS A 181 14.00 5.00 -4.38
C LYS A 181 14.16 5.84 -3.11
N ARG A 182 15.39 6.12 -2.70
CA ARG A 182 15.71 7.00 -1.58
C ARG A 182 15.20 8.42 -1.83
N ALA A 183 15.53 9.03 -2.96
CA ALA A 183 15.08 10.37 -3.32
C ALA A 183 13.54 10.47 -3.40
N PHE A 184 12.88 9.40 -3.86
CA PHE A 184 11.42 9.33 -3.85
C PHE A 184 10.84 9.31 -2.43
N LEU A 185 11.39 8.49 -1.53
CA LEU A 185 11.00 8.47 -0.12
C LEU A 185 11.23 9.83 0.57
N GLU A 186 12.35 10.49 0.26
CA GLU A 186 12.74 11.78 0.83
C GLU A 186 11.76 12.93 0.51
N LYS A 187 10.86 12.74 -0.46
CA LYS A 187 9.73 13.66 -0.72
C LYS A 187 8.66 13.64 0.38
N TYR A 188 8.65 12.62 1.23
CA TYR A 188 7.62 12.37 2.24
C TYR A 188 8.15 12.45 3.66
N ILE A 189 9.39 12.00 3.85
CA ILE A 189 10.06 11.97 5.14
C ILE A 189 11.55 12.15 4.92
N SER A 190 12.19 13.01 5.69
CA SER A 190 13.64 13.21 5.61
C SER A 190 14.24 13.39 6.98
N PRO A 191 15.56 13.23 7.15
CA PRO A 191 16.23 13.65 8.36
C PRO A 191 15.93 15.13 8.67
N ARG A 192 15.59 15.44 9.92
CA ARG A 192 15.45 16.80 10.43
C ARG A 192 16.82 17.47 10.30
N LYS A 193 16.87 18.60 9.61
CA LYS A 193 18.10 19.41 9.55
C LYS A 193 18.37 19.95 10.96
N LYS A 194 19.59 19.72 11.46
CA LYS A 194 20.08 20.30 12.71
C LYS A 194 20.14 21.82 12.62
#